data_AF-A0A8E6EY70-F1
#
_entry.id   AF-A0A8E6EY70-F1
#
_cell.length_a   1.000
_cell.length_b   1.000
_cell.length_c   1.000
_cell.angle_alpha   90.00
_cell.angle_beta   90.00
_cell.angle_gamma   90.00
#
_symmetry.space_group_name_H-M   'P 1'
#
loop_
_entity.id
_entity.type
_entity.pdbx_description
1 polymer ?
#
loop_
_entity_poly.entity_id
_entity_poly.type
_entity_poly.pdbx_seq_one_letter_code
_entity_poly.pdbx_strand_id
1 'polypeptide(L)'
;MTFLELEDGGERVQRVTTAFWDKGGRLAASDTWELTQEHGAELILDEIMAPSDLAMNRWRLAYEMNDDQIDFSTTLFSRKLDRPPARLILSSTEAKWLRTQSKDSQAFDLCCQMLKEMDIIVLP
;
A
#
# COMPACT_ATOMS: atom_id res chain seq x y z
N MET A 1 0.48 8.93 -27.83
CA MET A 1 0.33 7.88 -26.81
C MET A 1 1.23 6.73 -27.24
N THR A 2 2.29 6.45 -26.47
CA THR A 2 3.29 5.41 -26.77
C THR A 2 2.88 4.15 -26.04
N PHE A 3 2.55 3.09 -26.77
CA PHE A 3 2.15 1.80 -26.21
C PHE A 3 3.33 0.84 -26.21
N LEU A 4 3.40 -0.02 -25.20
CA LEU A 4 4.31 -1.17 -25.22
C LEU A 4 3.55 -2.38 -25.77
N GLU A 5 4.03 -2.92 -26.90
CA GLU A 5 3.54 -4.19 -27.46
C GLU A 5 4.21 -5.35 -26.72
N LEU A 6 3.41 -6.21 -26.09
CA LEU A 6 3.86 -7.46 -25.48
C LEU A 6 3.31 -8.64 -26.29
N GLU A 7 4.06 -9.74 -26.33
CA GLU A 7 3.60 -10.98 -26.94
C GLU A 7 2.84 -11.82 -25.91
N ASP A 8 1.59 -12.16 -26.21
CA ASP A 8 0.69 -12.96 -25.37
C ASP A 8 0.00 -14.00 -26.25
N GLY A 9 0.21 -15.28 -25.95
CA GLY A 9 -0.37 -16.38 -26.76
C GLY A 9 0.06 -16.40 -28.24
N GLY A 10 1.17 -15.73 -28.62
CA GLY A 10 1.63 -15.62 -30.01
C GLY A 10 1.06 -14.42 -30.77
N GLU A 11 0.26 -13.57 -30.12
CA GLU A 11 -0.21 -12.30 -30.67
C GLU A 11 0.49 -11.11 -30.00
N ARG A 12 0.78 -10.06 -30.78
CA ARG A 12 1.26 -8.79 -30.22
C ARG A 12 0.07 -7.98 -29.74
N VAL A 13 -0.02 -7.83 -28.42
CA VAL A 13 -1.06 -7.08 -27.75
C VAL A 13 -0.47 -5.84 -27.09
N GLN A 14 -1.17 -4.71 -27.25
CA GLN A 14 -0.86 -3.50 -26.50
C GLN A 14 -1.26 -3.74 -25.05
N ARG A 15 -0.28 -3.78 -24.14
CA ARG A 15 -0.49 -4.17 -22.74
C ARG A 15 -0.04 -3.12 -21.73
N VAL A 16 0.87 -2.21 -22.11
CA VAL A 16 1.26 -1.09 -21.26
C VAL A 16 0.82 0.20 -21.94
N THR A 17 -0.27 0.77 -21.43
CA THR A 17 -0.94 1.98 -21.92
C THR A 17 -0.75 3.16 -20.97
N THR A 18 0.04 2.98 -19.89
CA THR A 18 0.30 4.01 -18.88
C THR A 18 1.66 3.79 -18.23
N ALA A 19 2.41 4.87 -18.06
CA ALA A 19 3.67 4.89 -17.33
C ALA A 19 3.64 5.98 -16.26
N PHE A 20 4.05 5.62 -15.04
CA PHE A 20 4.28 6.55 -13.94
C PHE A 20 5.61 6.23 -13.26
N TRP A 21 6.23 7.21 -12.62
CA TRP A 21 7.52 7.09 -11.96
C TRP A 21 7.61 8.01 -10.75
N ASP A 22 8.54 7.72 -9.84
CA ASP A 22 8.86 8.65 -8.75
C ASP A 22 9.59 9.88 -9.30
N LYS A 23 9.13 11.06 -8.88
CA LYS A 23 9.81 12.33 -9.08
C LYS A 23 9.88 13.10 -7.77
N GLY A 24 10.81 12.68 -6.91
CA GLY A 24 11.10 13.37 -5.65
C GLY A 24 10.05 13.06 -4.57
N GLY A 25 9.70 11.79 -4.41
CA GLY A 25 8.69 11.34 -3.43
C GLY A 25 7.25 11.60 -3.88
N ARG A 26 7.04 11.81 -5.17
CA ARG A 26 5.73 12.07 -5.78
C ARG A 26 5.60 11.25 -7.04
N LEU A 27 4.43 10.66 -7.25
CA LEU A 27 4.13 9.99 -8.51
C LEU A 27 3.97 11.02 -9.62
N ALA A 28 4.69 10.83 -10.71
CA ALA A 28 4.52 11.57 -11.96
C ALA A 28 4.06 10.60 -13.06
N ALA A 29 3.21 11.06 -13.97
CA ALA A 29 2.76 10.29 -15.12
C ALA A 29 2.91 11.11 -16.40
N SER A 30 3.00 10.43 -17.56
CA SER A 30 2.99 11.09 -18.87
C SER A 30 1.62 11.62 -19.27
N ASP A 31 0.56 10.98 -18.77
CA ASP A 31 -0.84 11.27 -19.05
C ASP A 31 -1.52 11.88 -17.82
N THR A 32 -2.79 12.28 -17.95
CA THR A 32 -3.57 12.73 -16.78
C THR A 32 -3.82 11.58 -15.82
N TRP A 33 -4.14 11.89 -14.56
CA TRP A 33 -4.36 10.86 -13.56
C TRP A 33 -5.59 10.00 -13.89
N GLU A 34 -6.62 10.59 -14.46
CA GLU A 34 -7.83 9.90 -14.90
C GLU A 34 -7.52 8.83 -15.96
N LEU A 35 -6.73 9.17 -16.99
CA LEU A 35 -6.30 8.24 -18.03
C LEU A 35 -5.32 7.18 -17.50
N THR A 36 -4.47 7.57 -16.56
CA THR A 36 -3.53 6.65 -15.89
C THR A 36 -4.30 5.58 -15.11
N GLN A 37 -5.37 5.97 -14.40
CA GLN A 37 -6.25 5.07 -13.67
C GLN A 37 -7.02 4.12 -14.60
N GLU A 38 -7.64 4.66 -15.66
CA GLU A 38 -8.44 3.89 -16.63
C GLU A 38 -7.62 2.81 -17.36
N HIS A 39 -6.33 3.06 -17.59
CA HIS A 39 -5.53 2.26 -18.50
C HIS A 39 -4.44 1.41 -17.87
N GLY A 40 -4.15 1.51 -16.58
CA GLY A 40 -3.13 0.62 -16.00
C GLY A 40 -2.83 0.78 -14.53
N ALA A 41 -3.16 1.92 -13.94
CA ALA A 41 -3.01 2.09 -12.50
C ALA A 41 -4.12 1.40 -11.68
N GLU A 42 -5.13 0.78 -12.32
CA GLU A 42 -6.13 -0.06 -11.65
C GLU A 42 -5.51 -1.04 -10.66
N LEU A 43 -4.43 -1.71 -11.07
CA LEU A 43 -3.75 -2.75 -10.30
C LEU A 43 -3.12 -2.24 -9.00
N ILE A 44 -2.90 -0.93 -8.91
CA ILE A 44 -2.27 -0.28 -7.76
C ILE A 44 -3.13 0.87 -7.21
N LEU A 45 -4.40 0.94 -7.62
CA LEU A 45 -5.30 2.05 -7.29
C LEU A 45 -5.47 2.18 -5.77
N ASP A 46 -5.53 1.05 -5.08
CA ASP A 46 -5.74 1.04 -3.63
C ASP A 46 -4.49 1.52 -2.87
N GLU A 47 -3.29 1.35 -3.46
CA GLU A 47 -2.00 1.75 -2.93
C GLU A 47 -1.66 3.23 -3.21
N ILE A 48 -2.16 3.78 -4.32
CA ILE A 48 -1.92 5.18 -4.73
C ILE A 48 -3.03 6.14 -4.30
N MET A 49 -4.21 5.62 -3.95
CA MET A 49 -5.31 6.44 -3.45
C MET A 49 -5.07 6.82 -1.98
N ALA A 50 -5.46 8.04 -1.63
CA ALA A 50 -5.56 8.42 -0.22
C ALA A 50 -6.55 7.48 0.51
N PRO A 51 -6.39 7.27 1.83
CA PRO A 51 -7.32 6.49 2.62
C PRO A 51 -8.73 7.05 2.42
N SER A 52 -9.55 6.29 1.71
CA SER A 52 -10.94 6.61 1.40
C SER A 52 -11.79 5.41 1.78
N ASP A 53 -13.07 5.63 2.05
CA ASP A 53 -13.99 4.56 2.43
C ASP A 53 -14.01 3.42 1.41
N LEU A 54 -13.79 3.74 0.13
CA LEU A 54 -13.68 2.75 -0.94
C LEU A 54 -12.41 1.89 -0.81
N ALA A 55 -11.24 2.51 -0.64
CA ALA A 55 -9.97 1.80 -0.46
C ALA A 55 -9.99 0.93 0.81
N MET A 56 -10.50 1.47 1.91
CA MET A 56 -10.61 0.72 3.17
C MET A 56 -11.58 -0.46 3.06
N ASN A 57 -12.71 -0.30 2.36
CA ASN A 57 -13.61 -1.42 2.08
C ASN A 57 -12.96 -2.50 1.21
N ARG A 58 -12.14 -2.12 0.24
CA ARG A 58 -11.41 -3.09 -0.58
C ARG A 58 -10.39 -3.86 0.24
N TRP A 59 -9.59 -3.19 1.08
CA TRP A 59 -8.65 -3.87 1.98
C TRP A 59 -9.36 -4.78 2.98
N ARG A 60 -10.49 -4.33 3.55
CA ARG A 60 -11.34 -5.13 4.44
C ARG A 60 -11.74 -6.45 3.79
N LEU A 61 -12.22 -6.40 2.54
CA LEU A 61 -12.67 -7.58 1.81
C LEU A 61 -11.50 -8.45 1.33
N ALA A 62 -10.43 -7.85 0.81
CA ALA A 62 -9.30 -8.57 0.21
C ALA A 62 -8.45 -9.29 1.25
N TYR A 63 -8.27 -8.70 2.44
CA TYR A 63 -7.41 -9.22 3.50
C TYR A 63 -8.19 -9.72 4.73
N GLU A 64 -9.53 -9.76 4.65
CA GLU A 64 -10.42 -10.16 5.75
C GLU A 64 -10.15 -9.39 7.05
N MET A 65 -9.78 -8.11 6.93
CA MET A 65 -9.43 -7.27 8.08
C MET A 65 -10.67 -6.88 8.88
N ASN A 66 -10.56 -6.84 10.20
CA ASN A 66 -11.61 -6.27 11.05
C ASN A 66 -11.46 -4.74 11.19
N ASP A 67 -12.44 -4.08 11.80
CA ASP A 67 -12.45 -2.62 11.94
C ASP A 67 -11.26 -2.09 12.75
N ASP A 68 -10.87 -2.77 13.84
CA ASP A 68 -9.70 -2.37 14.64
C ASP A 68 -8.40 -2.45 13.80
N GLN A 69 -8.28 -3.43 12.92
CA GLN A 69 -7.12 -3.60 12.03
C GLN A 69 -7.06 -2.53 10.93
N ILE A 70 -8.21 -2.16 10.38
CA ILE A 70 -8.31 -1.05 9.42
C ILE A 70 -7.96 0.28 10.10
N ASP A 71 -8.52 0.54 11.30
CA ASP A 71 -8.26 1.76 12.06
C ASP A 71 -6.80 1.90 12.47
N PHE A 72 -6.19 0.79 12.93
CA PHE A 72 -4.77 0.76 13.26
C PHE A 72 -3.89 1.09 12.03
N SER A 73 -4.16 0.43 10.90
CA SER A 73 -3.39 0.63 9.66
C SER A 73 -3.53 2.06 9.14
N THR A 74 -4.74 2.61 9.17
CA THR A 74 -5.04 3.99 8.76
C THR A 74 -4.35 5.02 9.65
N THR A 75 -4.29 4.74 10.96
CA THR A 75 -3.59 5.60 11.93
C THR A 75 -2.08 5.60 11.68
N LEU A 76 -1.47 4.43 11.43
CA LEU A 76 -0.06 4.34 11.10
C LEU A 76 0.27 5.06 9.79
N PHE A 77 -0.55 4.86 8.76
CA PHE A 77 -0.41 5.54 7.49
C PHE A 77 -0.45 7.07 7.67
N SER A 78 -1.45 7.59 8.38
CA SER A 78 -1.61 9.03 8.63
C SER A 78 -0.41 9.60 9.38
N ARG A 79 0.10 8.88 10.39
CA ARG A 79 1.30 9.29 11.15
C ARG A 79 2.56 9.30 10.28
N LYS A 80 2.71 8.35 9.35
CA LYS A 80 3.83 8.34 8.39
C LYS A 80 3.70 9.42 7.34
N LEU A 81 2.49 9.75 6.89
CA LEU A 81 2.27 10.83 5.93
C LEU A 81 2.62 12.21 6.52
N ASP A 82 2.32 12.45 7.80
CA ASP A 82 2.69 13.68 8.50
C ASP A 82 4.22 13.83 8.64
N ARG A 83 4.94 12.71 8.78
CA ARG A 83 6.41 12.71 8.99
C ARG A 83 7.11 11.59 8.17
N PRO A 84 7.21 11.71 6.84
CA PRO A 84 7.65 10.62 5.97
C PRO A 84 9.05 10.06 6.28
N PRO A 85 10.11 10.89 6.47
CA PRO A 85 11.45 10.37 6.76
C PRO A 85 11.63 10.00 8.24
N ALA A 86 10.63 10.23 9.09
CA ALA A 86 10.76 9.96 10.51
C ALA A 86 10.52 8.47 10.80
N ARG A 87 11.35 7.95 11.69
CA ARG A 87 11.09 6.67 12.36
C ARG A 87 9.84 6.81 13.22
N LEU A 88 8.89 5.90 13.03
CA LEU A 88 7.69 5.79 13.85
C LEU A 88 7.90 4.66 14.85
N ILE A 89 7.69 4.93 16.14
CA ILE A 89 7.80 3.90 17.17
C ILE A 89 6.37 3.58 17.65
N LEU A 90 6.02 2.29 17.68
CA LEU A 90 4.76 1.85 18.28
C LEU A 90 4.84 1.97 19.80
N SER A 91 3.75 2.42 20.40
CA SER A 91 3.57 2.36 21.85
C SER A 91 3.53 0.91 22.34
N SER A 92 3.78 0.71 23.63
CA SER A 92 3.67 -0.62 24.25
C SER A 92 2.27 -1.22 24.15
N THR A 93 1.23 -0.38 24.12
CA THR A 93 -0.16 -0.82 23.93
C THR A 93 -0.39 -1.29 22.50
N GLU A 94 0.05 -0.52 21.49
CA GLU A 94 -0.04 -0.90 20.08
C GLU A 94 0.72 -2.20 19.78
N ALA A 95 1.94 -2.34 20.32
CA ALA A 95 2.75 -3.55 20.15
C ALA A 95 2.08 -4.80 20.77
N LYS A 96 1.52 -4.65 21.98
CA LYS A 96 0.76 -5.74 22.63
C LYS A 96 -0.48 -6.11 21.84
N TRP A 97 -1.24 -5.12 21.38
CA TRP A 97 -2.43 -5.35 20.56
C TRP A 97 -2.09 -6.03 19.23
N LEU A 98 -1.04 -5.60 18.54
CA LEU A 98 -0.58 -6.22 17.29
C LEU A 98 -0.25 -7.72 17.50
N ARG A 99 0.33 -8.04 18.66
CA ARG A 99 0.61 -9.42 19.05
C ARG A 99 -0.64 -10.25 19.26
N THR A 100 -1.72 -9.68 19.80
CA THR A 100 -3.00 -10.41 19.95
C THR A 100 -3.76 -10.58 18.64
N GLN A 101 -3.50 -9.74 17.64
CA GLN A 101 -4.06 -9.88 16.30
C GLN A 101 -3.31 -10.89 15.43
N SER A 102 -2.10 -11.30 15.84
CA SER A 102 -1.27 -12.23 15.09
C SER A 102 -1.67 -13.68 15.36
N LYS A 103 -1.79 -14.49 14.30
CA LYS A 103 -2.19 -15.90 14.41
C LYS A 103 -1.20 -16.73 15.25
N ASP A 104 0.09 -16.46 15.07
CA ASP A 104 1.18 -17.12 15.78
C ASP A 104 2.40 -16.18 15.88
N SER A 105 3.46 -16.66 16.54
CA SER A 105 4.70 -15.89 16.70
C SER A 105 5.40 -15.59 15.38
N GLN A 106 5.33 -16.50 14.40
CA GLN A 106 5.99 -16.31 13.10
C GLN A 106 5.29 -15.22 12.29
N ALA A 107 3.95 -15.19 12.30
CA ALA A 107 3.16 -14.13 11.68
C ALA A 107 3.44 -12.77 12.32
N PHE A 108 3.59 -12.73 13.65
CA PHE A 108 3.98 -11.51 14.37
C PHE A 108 5.38 -11.03 13.98
N ASP A 109 6.36 -11.95 13.92
CA ASP A 109 7.74 -11.62 13.55
C ASP A 109 7.83 -11.11 12.11
N LEU A 110 7.10 -11.73 11.17
CA LEU A 110 7.00 -11.28 9.79
C LEU A 110 6.38 -9.87 9.70
N CYS A 111 5.30 -9.63 10.45
CA CYS A 111 4.68 -8.31 10.51
C CYS A 111 5.66 -7.25 11.04
N CYS A 112 6.41 -7.56 12.11
CA CYS A 112 7.43 -6.66 12.66
C CYS A 112 8.56 -6.38 11.65
N GLN A 113 8.95 -7.37 10.85
CA GLN A 113 9.93 -7.19 9.78
C GLN A 113 9.41 -6.25 8.69
N MET A 114 8.19 -6.47 8.20
CA MET A 114 7.59 -5.59 7.18
C MET A 114 7.42 -4.15 7.68
N LEU A 115 6.95 -3.97 8.92
CA LEU A 115 6.84 -2.64 9.53
C LEU A 115 8.21 -1.95 9.63
N LYS A 116 9.26 -2.69 9.95
CA LYS A 116 10.62 -2.15 10.05
C LYS A 116 11.16 -1.67 8.70
N GLU A 117 10.83 -2.33 7.59
CA GLU A 117 11.16 -1.87 6.23
C GLU A 117 10.53 -0.50 5.90
N MET A 118 9.42 -0.16 6.57
CA MET A 118 8.73 1.12 6.46
C MET A 118 9.17 2.14 7.53
N ASP A 119 10.27 1.89 8.25
CA ASP A 119 10.74 2.67 9.41
C ASP A 119 9.72 2.74 10.58
N ILE A 120 8.87 1.72 10.71
CA ILE A 120 7.95 1.54 11.84
C ILE A 120 8.55 0.49 12.78
N ILE A 121 8.93 0.91 14.00
CA ILE A 121 9.60 0.06 14.98
C ILE A 121 8.63 -0.43 16.04
N VAL A 122 8.52 -1.75 16.16
CA VAL A 122 7.84 -2.45 17.24
C VAL A 122 8.88 -2.74 18.33
N LEU A 123 8.72 -2.14 19.50
CA LEU A 123 9.57 -2.46 20.65
C LEU A 123 9.12 -3.77 21.30
N PRO A 124 10.06 -4.58 21.83
CA PRO A 124 9.76 -5.87 22.46
C PRO A 124 8.91 -5.77 23.73
#